data_AF-A0A380AP73-F1
#
_entry.id   AF-A0A380AP73-F1
#
_cell.length_a   1.000
_cell.length_b   1.000
_cell.length_c   1.000
_cell.angle_alpha   90.00
_cell.angle_beta   90.00
_cell.angle_gamma   90.00
#
_symmetry.space_group_name_H-M   'P 1'
#
loop_
_entity.id
_entity.type
_entity.pdbx_description
1 polymer ?
#
loop_
_entity_poly.entity_id
_entity_poly.type
_entity_poly.pdbx_seq_one_letter_code
_entity_poly.pdbx_strand_id
1 'polypeptide(L)'
;MAKTSRSVMVAKGLQRVLNVGLLLLAAILIVFLVKETIHLAKVLFVNNEESTSYLLIEGIVIYFLYFEFIALIVKYFESGYHFPLRYFIYIGITAIIRLIIVDHENPIDTLIYSAAILLLVVTLYLANTDRLKRE
;
A
#
# COMPACT_ATOMS: atom_id res chain seq x y z
N MET A 1 -26.37 -24.78 -11.00
CA MET A 1 -26.79 -23.47 -10.47
C MET A 1 -26.56 -22.42 -11.57
N ALA A 2 -27.61 -21.99 -12.28
CA ALA A 2 -27.48 -21.10 -13.44
C ALA A 2 -27.13 -19.68 -12.97
N LYS A 3 -25.89 -19.25 -13.17
CA LYS A 3 -25.44 -17.88 -12.89
C LYS A 3 -26.17 -16.94 -13.87
N THR A 4 -27.18 -16.21 -13.39
CA THR A 4 -28.02 -15.31 -14.21
C THR A 4 -27.16 -14.36 -15.04
N SER A 5 -27.32 -14.39 -16.37
CA SER A 5 -26.53 -13.57 -17.34
C SER A 5 -26.42 -12.07 -16.95
N ARG A 6 -27.47 -11.52 -16.33
CA ARG A 6 -27.49 -10.13 -15.83
C ARG A 6 -26.46 -9.85 -14.72
N SER A 7 -26.23 -10.77 -13.77
CA SER A 7 -25.26 -10.54 -12.69
C SER A 7 -23.82 -10.56 -13.19
N VAL A 8 -23.54 -11.41 -14.18
CA VAL A 8 -22.23 -11.45 -14.85
C VAL A 8 -21.97 -10.17 -15.65
N MET A 9 -23.00 -9.62 -16.30
CA MET A 9 -22.88 -8.35 -17.05
C MET A 9 -22.61 -7.16 -16.12
N VAL A 10 -23.32 -7.07 -15.00
CA VAL A 10 -23.08 -6.02 -13.98
C VAL A 10 -21.68 -6.14 -13.40
N ALA A 11 -21.23 -7.36 -13.05
CA ALA A 11 -19.89 -7.59 -12.53
C ALA A 11 -18.80 -7.16 -13.53
N LYS A 12 -18.94 -7.49 -14.82
CA LYS A 12 -18.02 -7.05 -15.87
C LYS A 12 -18.01 -5.52 -16.03
N GLY A 13 -19.17 -4.88 -15.92
CA GLY A 13 -19.28 -3.42 -15.94
C GLY A 13 -18.51 -2.76 -14.79
N LEU A 14 -18.76 -3.21 -13.55
CA LEU A 14 -18.05 -2.74 -12.35
C LEU A 14 -16.54 -2.99 -12.46
N GLN A 15 -16.13 -4.16 -12.95
CA GLN A 15 -14.72 -4.48 -13.16
C GLN A 15 -14.04 -3.47 -14.10
N ARG A 16 -14.72 -3.09 -15.18
CA ARG A 16 -14.19 -2.13 -16.14
C ARG A 16 -14.03 -0.74 -15.52
N VAL A 17 -15.01 -0.32 -14.72
CA VAL A 17 -14.94 0.95 -13.97
C VAL A 17 -13.77 0.93 -12.98
N LEU A 18 -13.62 -0.16 -12.22
CA LEU A 18 -12.53 -0.35 -11.26
C LEU A 18 -11.15 -0.28 -11.95
N ASN A 19 -10.98 -0.99 -13.07
CA ASN A 19 -9.72 -1.00 -13.82
C ASN A 19 -9.35 0.40 -14.34
N VAL A 20 -10.32 1.15 -14.88
CA VAL A 20 -10.09 2.53 -15.34
C VAL A 20 -9.72 3.42 -14.16
N GLY A 21 -10.43 3.30 -13.03
CA GLY A 21 -10.10 4.04 -11.81
C GLY A 21 -8.69 3.75 -11.30
N LEU A 22 -8.27 2.49 -11.29
CA LEU A 22 -6.91 2.10 -10.86
C LEU A 22 -5.82 2.60 -11.80
N LEU A 23 -6.07 2.62 -13.12
CA LEU A 23 -5.13 3.20 -14.09
C LEU A 23 -4.95 4.70 -13.89
N LEU A 24 -6.05 5.43 -13.68
CA LEU A 24 -6.00 6.87 -13.39
C LEU A 24 -5.27 7.13 -12.07
N LEU A 25 -5.56 6.35 -11.03
CA LEU A 25 -4.88 6.45 -9.75
C LEU A 25 -3.37 6.19 -9.89
N ALA A 26 -2.97 5.14 -10.62
CA ALA A 26 -1.57 4.84 -10.88
C ALA A 26 -0.85 6.00 -11.58
N ALA A 27 -1.49 6.62 -12.58
CA ALA A 27 -0.93 7.78 -13.28
C ALA A 27 -0.70 8.96 -12.33
N ILE A 28 -1.67 9.26 -11.45
CA ILE A 28 -1.56 10.32 -10.44
C ILE A 28 -0.41 10.02 -9.46
N LEU A 29 -0.33 8.79 -8.96
CA LEU A 29 0.73 8.37 -8.03
C LEU A 29 2.11 8.46 -8.67
N ILE A 30 2.27 8.09 -9.94
CA ILE A 30 3.54 8.24 -10.66
C ILE A 30 3.95 9.71 -10.74
N VAL A 31 3.01 10.61 -11.02
CA VAL A 31 3.30 12.07 -11.05
C VAL A 31 3.72 12.57 -9.67
N PHE A 32 3.05 12.14 -8.60
CA PHE A 32 3.44 12.49 -7.23
C PHE A 32 4.79 11.91 -6.84
N LEU A 33 5.09 10.67 -7.24
CA LEU A 33 6.38 10.02 -7.01
C LEU A 33 7.52 10.85 -7.62
N VAL A 34 7.37 11.28 -8.89
CA VAL A 34 8.38 12.12 -9.56
C VAL A 34 8.54 13.48 -8.88
N LYS A 35 7.43 14.12 -8.48
CA LYS A 35 7.48 15.39 -7.74
C LYS A 35 8.23 15.24 -6.42
N GLU A 36 7.95 14.16 -5.69
CA GLU A 36 8.63 13.87 -4.41
C GLU A 36 10.12 13.56 -4.63
N THR A 37 10.49 12.86 -5.70
CA THR A 37 11.91 12.66 -6.07
C THR A 37 12.64 14.00 -6.25
N ILE A 38 12.02 14.95 -6.95
CA ILE A 38 12.61 16.28 -7.16
C ILE A 38 12.70 17.05 -5.83
N HIS A 39 11.67 16.94 -4.98
CA HIS A 39 11.65 17.55 -3.65
C HIS A 39 12.82 17.03 -2.79
N LEU A 40 12.92 15.72 -2.62
CA LEU A 40 13.98 15.07 -1.86
C LEU A 40 15.37 15.41 -2.41
N ALA A 41 15.56 15.39 -3.73
CA ALA A 41 16.82 15.80 -4.35
C ALA A 41 17.18 17.26 -4.00
N LYS A 42 16.21 18.17 -4.07
CA LYS A 42 16.44 19.58 -3.71
C LYS A 42 16.83 19.73 -2.24
N VAL A 43 16.14 19.04 -1.34
CA VAL A 43 16.43 19.07 0.10
C VAL A 43 17.84 18.54 0.39
N LEU A 44 18.28 17.47 -0.29
CA LEU A 44 19.62 16.90 -0.15
C LEU A 44 20.75 17.82 -0.64
N PHE A 45 20.55 18.55 -1.75
CA PHE A 45 21.62 19.36 -2.36
C PHE A 45 21.66 20.81 -1.88
N VAL A 46 20.59 21.35 -1.30
CA VAL A 46 20.47 22.78 -0.97
C VAL A 46 20.61 23.06 0.53
N ASN A 47 20.24 22.14 1.41
CA ASN A 47 20.14 22.40 2.85
C ASN A 47 21.21 21.60 3.64
N ASN A 48 22.25 22.29 4.11
CA ASN A 48 23.35 21.72 4.91
C ASN A 48 23.15 21.92 6.43
N GLU A 49 21.92 21.99 6.94
CA GLU A 49 21.67 22.21 8.38
C GLU A 49 20.83 21.09 9.02
N GLU A 50 21.06 20.80 10.29
CA GLU A 50 20.54 19.63 11.01
C GLU A 50 19.00 19.54 11.11
N SER A 51 18.28 20.66 10.92
CA SER A 51 16.81 20.69 10.81
C SER A 51 16.27 19.98 9.55
N THR A 52 17.15 19.62 8.62
CA THR A 52 16.83 18.98 7.34
C THR A 52 16.53 17.47 7.49
N SER A 53 17.06 16.82 8.54
CA SER A 53 16.94 15.37 8.70
C SER A 53 15.51 14.89 8.89
N TYR A 54 14.69 15.62 9.65
CA TYR A 54 13.29 15.26 9.87
C TYR A 54 12.47 15.36 8.57
N LEU A 55 12.62 16.48 7.84
CA LEU A 55 11.98 16.72 6.54
C LEU A 55 12.40 15.66 5.49
N LEU A 56 13.66 15.21 5.52
CA LEU A 56 14.14 14.14 4.65
C LEU A 56 13.48 12.80 4.98
N ILE A 57 13.41 12.43 6.27
CA ILE A 57 12.78 11.18 6.70
C ILE A 57 11.30 11.18 6.33
N GLU A 58 10.60 12.30 6.57
CA GLU A 58 9.20 12.47 6.21
C GLU A 58 8.98 12.28 4.69
N GLY A 59 9.76 12.98 3.85
CA GLY A 59 9.66 12.85 2.40
C GLY A 59 10.01 11.44 1.90
N ILE A 60 10.98 10.75 2.51
CA ILE A 60 11.31 9.35 2.18
C ILE A 60 10.13 8.43 2.48
N VAL A 61 9.42 8.63 3.60
CA VAL A 61 8.27 7.81 3.97
C VAL A 61 7.10 8.04 3.00
N ILE A 62 6.85 9.30 2.63
CA ILE A 62 5.85 9.65 1.60
C ILE A 62 6.21 9.02 0.25
N TYR A 63 7.48 9.09 -0.16
CA TYR A 63 7.96 8.47 -1.38
C TYR A 63 7.71 6.95 -1.39
N PHE A 64 8.05 6.29 -0.29
CA PHE A 64 7.86 4.85 -0.17
C PHE A 64 6.37 4.48 -0.16
N LEU A 65 5.49 5.33 0.40
CA LEU A 65 4.04 5.15 0.37
C LEU A 65 3.52 5.11 -1.08
N TYR A 66 3.93 6.05 -1.92
CA TYR A 66 3.54 6.06 -3.33
C TYR A 66 4.03 4.80 -4.06
N PHE A 67 5.27 4.39 -3.83
CA PHE A 67 5.82 3.16 -4.40
C PHE A 67 4.99 1.92 -4.00
N GLU A 68 4.59 1.85 -2.74
CA GLU A 68 3.79 0.75 -2.18
C GLU A 68 2.41 0.63 -2.84
N PHE A 69 1.70 1.74 -3.00
CA PHE A 69 0.42 1.77 -3.69
C PHE A 69 0.54 1.41 -5.18
N ILE A 70 1.60 1.90 -5.86
CA ILE A 70 1.87 1.51 -7.25
C ILE A 70 2.10 0.00 -7.34
N ALA A 71 2.90 -0.58 -6.43
CA ALA A 71 3.14 -2.02 -6.39
C ALA A 71 1.85 -2.82 -6.17
N LEU A 72 0.93 -2.33 -5.33
CA LEU A 72 -0.40 -2.94 -5.14
C LEU A 72 -1.21 -2.94 -6.44
N ILE A 73 -1.22 -1.82 -7.17
CA ILE A 73 -1.95 -1.70 -8.45
C ILE A 73 -1.34 -2.64 -9.49
N VAL A 74 -0.01 -2.73 -9.58
CA VAL A 74 0.67 -3.68 -10.48
C VAL A 74 0.27 -5.11 -10.13
N LYS A 75 0.32 -5.50 -8.85
CA LYS A 75 -0.07 -6.85 -8.40
C LYS A 75 -1.54 -7.18 -8.68
N TYR A 76 -2.42 -6.20 -8.61
CA TYR A 76 -3.83 -6.36 -8.98
C TYR A 76 -3.98 -6.76 -10.46
N PHE A 77 -3.26 -6.09 -11.38
CA PHE A 77 -3.28 -6.44 -12.79
C PHE A 77 -2.57 -7.77 -13.08
N GLU A 78 -1.44 -8.06 -12.42
CA GLU A 78 -0.74 -9.34 -12.55
C GLU A 78 -1.55 -10.54 -12.06
N SER A 79 -2.39 -10.36 -11.04
CA SER A 79 -3.22 -11.42 -10.44
C SER A 79 -4.55 -11.65 -11.19
N GLY A 80 -4.66 -11.20 -12.43
CA GLY A 80 -5.86 -11.41 -13.25
C GLY A 80 -7.09 -10.59 -12.80
N TYR A 81 -6.86 -9.35 -12.34
CA TYR A 81 -7.90 -8.43 -11.85
C TYR A 81 -8.59 -8.86 -10.54
N HIS A 82 -7.95 -9.76 -9.80
CA HIS A 82 -8.32 -10.10 -8.43
C HIS A 82 -7.37 -9.39 -7.46
N PHE A 83 -7.88 -8.91 -6.33
CA PHE A 83 -7.02 -8.37 -5.27
C PHE A 83 -6.47 -9.52 -4.43
N PRO A 84 -5.16 -9.83 -4.51
CA PRO A 84 -4.61 -10.92 -3.72
C PRO A 84 -4.50 -10.48 -2.26
N LEU A 85 -5.39 -11.02 -1.41
CA LEU A 85 -5.48 -10.71 0.02
C LEU A 85 -4.13 -10.78 0.75
N ARG A 86 -3.26 -11.72 0.38
CA ARG A 86 -1.93 -11.87 0.96
C ARG A 86 -1.04 -10.63 0.76
N TYR A 87 -1.02 -10.08 -0.46
CA TYR A 87 -0.23 -8.88 -0.73
C TYR A 87 -0.84 -7.68 -0.02
N PHE A 88 -2.16 -7.58 0.06
CA PHE A 88 -2.81 -6.53 0.83
C PHE A 88 -2.37 -6.54 2.30
N ILE A 89 -2.28 -7.73 2.92
CA ILE A 89 -1.78 -7.86 4.30
C ILE A 89 -0.31 -7.46 4.42
N TYR A 90 0.55 -7.86 3.47
CA TYR A 90 1.96 -7.44 3.47
C TYR A 90 2.10 -5.92 3.42
N ILE A 91 1.34 -5.28 2.53
CA ILE A 91 1.29 -3.82 2.36
C ILE A 91 0.77 -3.14 3.64
N GLY A 92 -0.22 -3.71 4.31
CA GLY A 92 -0.71 -3.21 5.60
C GLY A 92 0.34 -3.29 6.71
N ILE A 93 1.10 -4.40 6.78
CA ILE A 93 2.18 -4.55 7.76
C ILE A 93 3.26 -3.49 7.51
N THR A 94 3.71 -3.34 6.26
CA THR A 94 4.74 -2.36 5.90
C THR A 94 4.29 -0.92 6.12
N ALA A 95 3.01 -0.59 5.92
CA ALA A 95 2.45 0.72 6.23
C ALA A 95 2.47 1.03 7.74
N ILE A 96 2.07 0.09 8.60
CA ILE A 96 2.10 0.29 10.07
C ILE A 96 3.54 0.41 10.57
N ILE A 97 4.47 -0.40 10.05
CA ILE A 97 5.89 -0.28 10.40
C ILE A 97 6.42 1.11 10.05
N ARG A 98 6.08 1.65 8.87
CA ARG A 98 6.49 3.02 8.49
C ARG A 98 5.87 4.08 9.38
N LEU A 99 4.62 3.91 9.79
CA LEU A 99 3.96 4.83 10.71
C LEU A 99 4.71 4.92 12.03
N ILE A 100 5.13 3.78 12.60
CA ILE A 100 5.91 3.74 13.85
C ILE A 100 7.27 4.44 13.71
N ILE A 101 7.92 4.36 12.53
CA ILE A 101 9.22 5.00 12.31
C ILE A 101 9.09 6.53 12.30
N VAL A 102 8.02 7.06 11.72
CA VAL A 102 7.82 8.51 11.57
C VAL A 102 7.20 9.14 12.81
N ASP A 103 6.17 8.50 13.36
CA ASP A 103 5.35 9.03 14.46
C ASP A 103 5.64 8.25 15.74
N HIS A 104 6.54 8.77 16.57
CA HIS A 104 6.98 8.14 17.82
C HIS A 104 6.80 9.02 19.06
N GLU A 105 5.86 9.96 19.03
CA GLU A 105 5.65 10.90 20.15
C GLU A 105 5.04 10.24 21.39
N ASN A 106 4.16 9.24 21.22
CA ASN A 106 3.46 8.57 22.32
C ASN A 106 3.78 7.06 22.40
N PRO A 107 4.30 6.56 23.53
CA PRO A 107 4.62 5.14 23.69
C PRO A 107 3.38 4.22 23.65
N ILE A 108 2.18 4.74 23.97
CA ILE A 108 0.94 3.96 23.92
C ILE A 108 0.51 3.68 22.48
N ASP A 109 0.62 4.66 21.59
CA ASP A 109 0.25 4.49 20.18
C ASP A 109 1.19 3.49 19.49
N THR A 110 2.48 3.56 19.81
CA THR A 110 3.47 2.58 19.35
C THR A 110 3.12 1.15 19.80
N LEU A 111 2.64 0.98 21.04
CA LEU A 111 2.22 -0.32 21.56
C LEU A 111 0.99 -0.85 20.82
N ILE A 112 0.00 0.01 20.52
CA ILE A 112 -1.19 -0.34 19.77
C ILE A 112 -0.83 -0.74 18.33
N TYR A 113 0.05 0.01 17.66
CA TYR A 113 0.52 -0.31 16.31
C TYR A 113 1.30 -1.63 16.27
N SER A 114 2.13 -1.90 17.27
CA SER A 114 2.81 -3.20 17.42
C SER A 114 1.82 -4.36 17.60
N ALA A 115 0.78 -4.17 18.42
CA ALA A 115 -0.29 -5.16 18.56
C ALA A 115 -1.07 -5.38 17.26
N ALA A 116 -1.31 -4.32 16.47
CA ALA A 116 -1.94 -4.42 15.16
C ALA A 116 -1.07 -5.22 14.16
N ILE A 117 0.26 -5.01 14.17
CA ILE A 117 1.19 -5.82 13.36
C ILE A 117 1.11 -7.30 13.77
N LEU A 118 1.11 -7.61 15.07
CA LEU A 118 0.95 -9.00 15.54
C LEU A 118 -0.36 -9.63 15.02
N LEU A 119 -1.47 -8.88 15.06
CA LEU A 119 -2.76 -9.36 14.55
C LEU A 119 -2.70 -9.64 13.03
N LEU A 120 -2.08 -8.76 12.25
CA LEU A 120 -1.91 -8.95 10.80
C LEU A 120 -1.01 -10.15 10.49
N VAL A 121 0.08 -10.33 11.24
CA VAL A 121 0.97 -11.49 11.10
C VAL A 121 0.24 -12.80 11.43
N VAL A 122 -0.57 -12.82 12.49
CA VAL A 122 -1.42 -13.97 12.83
C VAL A 122 -2.45 -14.23 11.71
N THR A 123 -3.08 -13.18 11.19
CA THR A 123 -4.03 -13.31 10.07
C THR A 123 -3.36 -13.89 8.83
N LEU A 124 -2.15 -13.41 8.50
CA LEU A 124 -1.34 -13.95 7.41
C LEU A 124 -0.98 -15.42 7.64
N TYR A 125 -0.59 -15.77 8.87
CA TYR A 125 -0.29 -17.14 9.25
C TYR A 125 -1.50 -18.07 9.09
N LEU A 126 -2.68 -17.66 9.56
CA LEU A 126 -3.91 -18.41 9.36
C LEU A 126 -4.29 -18.52 7.88
N ALA A 127 -4.19 -17.43 7.13
CA ALA A 127 -4.48 -17.42 5.69
C ALA A 127 -3.49 -18.26 4.86
N ASN A 128 -2.26 -18.46 5.36
CA ASN A 128 -1.23 -19.26 4.70
C ASN A 128 -1.19 -20.73 5.18
N THR A 129 -1.79 -21.05 6.32
CA THR A 129 -1.85 -22.42 6.83
C THR A 129 -2.70 -23.29 5.90
N ASP A 130 -2.23 -24.50 5.56
CA ASP A 130 -2.74 -25.38 4.49
C ASP A 130 -4.22 -25.85 4.64
N ARG A 131 -5.01 -25.30 5.57
CA ARG A 131 -6.46 -25.58 5.71
C ARG A 131 -7.34 -24.81 4.70
N LEU A 132 -6.79 -23.82 4.00
CA LEU A 132 -7.47 -23.04 2.94
C LEU A 132 -6.79 -23.17 1.57
N LYS A 133 -5.82 -24.08 1.44
CA LYS A 133 -5.07 -24.36 0.19
C LYS A 133 -5.76 -25.41 -0.70
N ARG A 134 -7.07 -25.61 -0.49
CA ARG A 134 -7.93 -26.40 -1.38
C ARG A 134 -8.70 -25.44 -2.26
N GLU A 135 -8.01 -24.94 -3.28
CA GLU A 135 -8.52 -24.69 -4.64
C GLU A 135 -7.35 -24.30 -5.54
#